data_AF-A0A7S6RDB9-F1
#
_entry.id   AF-A0A7S6RDB9-F1
#
_cell.length_a   1.000
_cell.length_b   1.000
_cell.length_c   1.000
_cell.angle_alpha   90.00
_cell.angle_beta   90.00
_cell.angle_gamma   90.00
#
_symmetry.space_group_name_H-M   'P 1'
#
loop_
_entity.id
_entity.type
_entity.pdbx_description
1 polymer ?
#
loop_
_entity_poly.entity_id
_entity_poly.type
_entity_poly.pdbx_seq_one_letter_code
_entity_poly.pdbx_strand_id
1 'polypeptide(L)' 'TIKLWDVQTGKVRHTLTGHSGWVRSVAFSPDGQTLASGSGDKTIKLWDVSKLHNESIKFFPFY' A
#
# COMPACT_ATOMS: atom_id res chain seq x y z
N THR A 1 -1.81 -9.03 -8.72
CA THR A 1 -1.36 -8.89 -7.32
C THR A 1 -0.19 -7.94 -7.25
N ILE A 2 -0.14 -7.09 -6.23
CA ILE A 2 0.99 -6.16 -5.98
C ILE A 2 1.53 -6.47 -4.58
N LYS A 3 2.85 -6.43 -4.39
CA LYS A 3 3.50 -6.67 -3.10
C LYS A 3 4.37 -5.47 -2.74
N LEU A 4 4.23 -5.00 -1.50
CA LEU A 4 5.11 -4.01 -0.90
C LEU A 4 6.15 -4.73 -0.05
N TRP A 5 7.42 -4.41 -0.27
CA TRP A 5 8.55 -5.08 0.35
C TRP A 5 9.29 -4.10 1.26
N ASP A 6 9.74 -4.62 2.39
CA ASP A 6 10.75 -3.95 3.20
C ASP A 6 12.12 -4.20 2.57
N VAL A 7 12.77 -3.14 2.09
CA VAL A 7 14.05 -3.26 1.35
C VAL A 7 15.19 -3.74 2.25
N GLN A 8 15.14 -3.41 3.55
CA GLN A 8 16.20 -3.76 4.50
C GLN A 8 16.14 -5.24 4.90
N THR A 9 14.94 -5.77 5.12
CA THR A 9 14.74 -7.16 5.58
C THR A 9 14.40 -8.13 4.45
N GLY A 10 14.06 -7.63 3.26
CA GLY A 10 13.61 -8.43 2.12
C GLY A 10 12.23 -9.08 2.32
N LYS A 11 11.50 -8.69 3.38
CA LYS A 11 10.20 -9.29 3.73
C LYS A 11 9.06 -8.54 3.05
N VAL A 12 8.01 -9.28 2.68
CA VAL A 12 6.75 -8.68 2.21
C VAL A 12 6.05 -8.05 3.40
N ARG A 13 5.81 -6.73 3.34
CA ARG A 13 4.99 -6.02 4.34
C ARG A 13 3.52 -6.18 4.04
N HIS A 14 3.14 -5.99 2.77
CA HIS A 14 1.73 -6.05 2.35
C HIS A 14 1.56 -6.71 0.99
N THR A 15 0.45 -7.42 0.85
CA THR A 15 0.01 -7.98 -0.43
C THR A 15 -1.35 -7.38 -0.78
N LEU A 16 -1.40 -6.67 -1.90
CA LEU A 16 -2.59 -6.02 -2.43
C LEU A 16 -3.21 -6.94 -3.48
N THR A 17 -4.33 -7.56 -3.10
CA THR A 17 -5.14 -8.43 -3.95
C THR A 17 -6.45 -7.73 -4.30
N GLY A 18 -6.91 -7.88 -5.55
CA GLY A 18 -8.19 -7.28 -5.96
C GLY A 18 -8.31 -7.03 -7.45
N HIS A 19 -7.19 -6.89 -8.18
CA HIS A 19 -7.23 -6.92 -9.64
C HIS A 19 -7.48 -8.35 -10.13
N SER A 20 -8.44 -8.49 -11.03
CA SER A 20 -8.76 -9.77 -11.70
C SER A 20 -7.91 -9.97 -12.96
N GLY A 21 -7.27 -8.92 -13.46
CA GLY A 21 -6.37 -8.94 -14.61
C GLY A 21 -4.90 -8.69 -14.24
N TRP A 22 -4.04 -8.74 -15.26
CA TRP A 22 -2.64 -8.35 -15.10
C TRP A 22 -2.51 -6.86 -14.82
N VAL A 23 -1.78 -6.53 -13.75
CA VAL A 23 -1.39 -5.16 -13.44
C VAL A 23 -0.33 -4.74 -14.45
N ARG A 24 -0.60 -3.67 -15.20
CA ARG A 24 0.29 -3.19 -16.29
C ARG A 24 1.11 -1.97 -15.88
N SER A 25 0.66 -1.24 -14.85
CA SER A 25 1.34 -0.04 -14.36
C SER A 25 1.04 0.20 -12.89
N VAL A 26 2.01 0.79 -12.20
CA VAL A 26 1.91 1.23 -10.80
C VAL A 26 2.58 2.61 -10.67
N ALA A 27 2.00 3.48 -9.86
CA ALA A 27 2.56 4.81 -9.56
C ALA A 27 2.25 5.20 -8.12
N PHE A 28 3.24 5.76 -7.43
CA PHE A 28 3.02 6.36 -6.12
C PHE A 28 2.61 7.82 -6.26
N SER A 29 1.79 8.29 -5.33
CA SER A 29 1.60 9.72 -5.12
C SER A 29 2.92 10.36 -4.68
N PRO A 30 3.14 11.67 -4.95
CA PRO A 30 4.37 12.37 -4.56
C PRO A 30 4.65 12.33 -3.05
N ASP A 31 3.61 12.22 -2.22
CA ASP A 31 3.70 12.10 -0.77
C ASP A 31 3.92 10.66 -0.27
N GLY A 32 3.92 9.67 -1.17
CA GLY A 32 4.11 8.25 -0.85
C GLY A 32 2.96 7.58 -0.11
N GLN A 33 1.86 8.29 0.14
CA GLN A 33 0.75 7.78 0.95
C GLN A 33 -0.25 6.95 0.14
N THR A 34 -0.32 7.15 -1.18
CA THR A 34 -1.26 6.46 -2.06
C THR A 34 -0.51 5.78 -3.19
N LEU A 35 -0.89 4.55 -3.49
CA LEU A 35 -0.44 3.83 -4.68
C LEU A 35 -1.62 3.68 -5.64
N ALA A 36 -1.42 4.07 -6.89
CA ALA A 36 -2.34 3.77 -7.98
C ALA A 36 -1.85 2.57 -8.78
N SER A 37 -2.77 1.67 -9.13
CA SER A 37 -2.48 0.54 -10.02
C SER A 37 -3.50 0.42 -11.15
N GLY A 38 -3.00 0.29 -12.37
CA GLY A 38 -3.80 0.04 -13.56
C GLY A 38 -3.68 -1.40 -14.02
N SER A 39 -4.81 -2.01 -14.41
CA SER A 39 -4.88 -3.42 -14.78
C SER A 39 -5.61 -3.65 -16.10
N GLY A 40 -5.31 -4.78 -16.75
CA GLY A 40 -6.04 -5.27 -17.92
C GLY A 40 -7.51 -5.59 -17.64
N ASP A 41 -7.93 -5.64 -16.37
CA ASP A 41 -9.34 -5.74 -15.97
C ASP A 41 -10.15 -4.45 -16.19
N LYS A 42 -9.55 -3.45 -16.85
CA LYS A 42 -10.16 -2.15 -17.16
C LYS A 42 -10.49 -1.32 -15.93
N THR A 43 -9.84 -1.60 -14.80
CA THR A 43 -9.96 -0.80 -13.57
C THR A 43 -8.64 -0.17 -13.16
N ILE A 44 -8.78 0.96 -12.47
CA ILE A 44 -7.71 1.55 -11.66
C ILE A 44 -8.10 1.36 -10.21
N LYS A 45 -7.17 0.90 -9.38
CA LYS A 45 -7.34 0.80 -7.93
C LYS A 45 -6.37 1.73 -7.23
N LEU A 46 -6.88 2.41 -6.20
CA LEU A 46 -6.07 3.22 -5.29
C LEU A 46 -5.91 2.46 -3.99
N TRP A 47 -4.68 2.44 -3.48
CA TRP A 47 -4.31 1.77 -2.25
C TRP A 47 -3.72 2.80 -1.30
N ASP A 48 -4.32 2.92 -0.13
CA ASP A 48 -3.77 3.71 0.97
C ASP A 48 -2.59 2.93 1.58
N VAL A 49 -1.39 3.49 1.41
CA VAL A 49 -0.13 2.96 1.92
C VAL A 49 0.21 3.57 3.29
N SER A 50 -0.37 4.73 3.65
CA SER A 50 -0.08 5.41 4.92
C SER A 50 -0.80 4.79 6.12
N LYS A 51 -1.96 4.15 5.90
CA LYS A 51 -2.62 3.32 6.94
C LYS A 51 -1.78 2.14 7.45
N LEU A 52 -0.61 1.90 6.87
CA LEU A 52 0.34 0.88 7.28
C LEU A 52 1.35 1.37 8.34
N HIS A 53 1.30 2.64 8.72
CA HIS A 53 2.03 3.21 9.85
C HIS A 53 1.08 3.49 11.02
N ASN A 54 0.45 2.46 11.55
CA ASN A 54 -0.37 2.60 12.75
C ASN A 54 0.48 2.37 14.01
N GLU A 55 1.42 3.28 14.26
CA GLU A 55 1.98 3.48 15.61
C GLU A 55 1.24 4.64 16.29
N SER A 56 -0.06 4.46 16.51
CA SER A 56 -0.75 5.26 17.54
C SER A 56 -0.48 4.63 18.90
N ILE A 57 0.74 4.77 19.42
CA ILE A 57 0.95 4.66 20.87
C ILE A 57 0.39 5.95 21.48
N LYS A 58 -0.92 5.94 21.79
CA LYS A 58 -1.53 7.00 22.60
C LYS A 58 -1.17 6.73 24.06
N PHE A 59 -0.16 7.43 24.58
CA PHE A 59 -0.04 7.60 26.03
C PHE A 59 -1.08 8.64 26.47
N PHE A 60 -2.07 8.20 27.25
CA PHE A 60 -2.87 9.13 28.05
C PHE A 60 -2.13 9.31 29.38
N PRO A 61 -1.73 10.53 29.77
CA PRO A 61 -1.22 10.75 31.12
C PRO A 61 -2.34 10.49 32.12
N PHE A 62 -2.03 9.72 33.17
CA PHE A 62 -2.87 9.66 34.36
C PHE A 62 -2.73 11.00 35.10
N TYR A 63 -3.86 11.69 35.27
CA TYR A 63 -4.09 12.63 36.36
C TYR A 63 -5.28 12.11 37.16
#